data_AF-A0A4E0REC4-F1
#
_entry.id   AF-A0A4E0REC4-F1
#
_cell.length_a   1.000
_cell.length_b   1.000
_cell.length_c   1.000
_cell.angle_alpha   90.00
_cell.angle_beta   90.00
_cell.angle_gamma   90.00
#
_symmetry.space_group_name_H-M   'P 1'
#
loop_
_entity.id
_entity.type
_entity.pdbx_description
1 polymer ?
#
loop_
_entity_poly.entity_id
_entity_poly.type
_entity_poly.pdbx_seq_one_letter_code
_entity_poly.pdbx_strand_id
1 'polypeptide(L)'
;MIRGMAVDDAFAQLGFRPEKGARILEQFTYPTLSCACLSPKETVHVGRGRAIPRVYKGVRTQIFMDNYHYADLFIRLREGDPPEVYHPRDVPATWTLSPACPEGGQRSWGSGTDILHRELNRLRSRRLKSGL
;
A
#
# COMPACT_ATOMS: atom_id res chain seq x y z
N MET A 1 -2.76 -2.63 1.84
CA MET A 1 -3.71 -3.34 2.73
C MET A 1 -3.25 -3.24 4.17
N ILE A 2 -2.25 -4.01 4.62
CA ILE A 2 -1.83 -4.06 6.04
C ILE A 2 -0.81 -2.99 6.47
N ARG A 3 -0.49 -2.04 5.60
CA ARG A 3 0.56 -1.06 5.88
C ARG A 3 -0.01 0.07 6.73
N GLY A 4 0.71 0.51 7.77
CA GLY A 4 0.25 1.57 8.68
C GLY A 4 -0.82 1.18 9.68
N MET A 5 -1.20 -0.10 9.71
CA MET A 5 -2.13 -0.62 10.69
C MET A 5 -1.37 -1.02 11.96
N ALA A 6 -2.08 -0.98 13.08
CA ALA A 6 -1.66 -1.71 14.26
C ALA A 6 -1.52 -3.20 13.90
N VAL A 7 -0.64 -3.90 14.61
CA VAL A 7 -0.35 -5.29 14.26
C VAL A 7 -1.56 -6.19 14.49
N ASP A 8 -2.32 -5.93 15.55
CA ASP A 8 -3.52 -6.69 15.92
C ASP A 8 -4.61 -6.56 14.86
N ASP A 9 -4.89 -5.33 14.41
CA ASP A 9 -5.84 -5.06 13.33
C ASP A 9 -5.41 -5.72 12.02
N ALA A 10 -4.10 -5.68 11.72
CA ALA A 10 -3.56 -6.36 10.55
C ALA A 10 -3.74 -7.89 10.64
N PHE A 11 -3.60 -8.47 11.84
CA PHE A 11 -3.82 -9.89 12.08
C PHE A 11 -5.28 -10.28 11.90
N ALA A 12 -6.18 -9.50 12.50
CA ALA A 12 -7.62 -9.70 12.34
C ALA A 12 -8.00 -9.67 10.86
N GLN A 13 -7.51 -8.70 10.10
CA GLN A 13 -7.77 -8.63 8.66
C GLN A 13 -7.18 -9.80 7.87
N LEU A 14 -5.97 -10.26 8.19
CA LEU A 14 -5.33 -11.38 7.50
C LEU A 14 -6.05 -12.71 7.78
N GLY A 15 -6.59 -12.91 8.99
CA GLY A 15 -7.30 -14.14 9.37
C GLY A 15 -8.54 -14.43 8.53
N PHE A 16 -9.23 -13.38 8.04
CA PHE A 16 -10.42 -13.53 7.20
C PHE A 16 -10.12 -13.71 5.71
N ARG A 17 -8.86 -13.57 5.28
CA ARG A 17 -8.51 -13.63 3.85
C ARG A 17 -8.22 -15.07 3.39
N PRO A 18 -8.78 -15.51 2.25
CA PRO A 18 -8.56 -16.86 1.73
C PRO A 18 -7.22 -17.02 0.99
N GLU A 19 -6.48 -15.93 0.78
CA GLU A 19 -5.26 -15.94 -0.03
C GLU A 19 -4.10 -16.68 0.66
N LYS A 20 -3.35 -17.48 -0.12
CA LYS A 20 -2.15 -18.18 0.38
C LYS A 20 -1.14 -17.23 1.01
N GLY A 21 -0.97 -16.03 0.44
CA GLY A 21 -0.07 -15.01 0.95
C GLY A 21 -0.45 -14.52 2.35
N ALA A 22 -1.74 -14.48 2.68
CA ALA A 22 -2.21 -14.06 4.00
C ALA A 22 -1.76 -15.03 5.11
N ARG A 23 -1.79 -16.34 4.83
CA ARG A 23 -1.31 -17.37 5.77
C ARG A 23 0.21 -17.33 6.00
N ILE A 24 0.97 -17.05 4.94
CA ILE A 24 2.42 -16.88 5.05
C ILE A 24 2.75 -15.65 5.91
N LEU A 25 1.99 -14.56 5.73
CA LEU A 25 2.14 -13.34 6.53
C LEU A 25 1.78 -13.55 8.01
N GLU A 26 0.73 -14.32 8.30
CA GLU A 26 0.33 -14.71 9.64
C GLU A 26 1.49 -15.43 10.37
N GLN A 27 2.08 -16.43 9.71
CA GLN A 27 3.18 -17.21 10.25
C GLN A 27 4.47 -16.40 10.46
N PHE A 28 4.77 -15.47 9.56
CA PHE A 28 5.98 -14.64 9.66
C PHE A 28 5.86 -13.57 10.75
N THR A 29 4.66 -13.02 10.96
CA THR A 29 4.44 -11.94 11.91
C THR A 29 4.37 -12.44 13.37
N TYR A 30 3.85 -13.66 13.60
CA TYR A 30 3.71 -14.23 14.96
C TYR A 30 5.02 -14.29 15.79
N PRO A 31 6.16 -14.80 15.27
CA PRO A 31 7.41 -14.86 16.03
C PRO A 31 8.07 -13.48 16.22
N THR A 32 7.85 -12.52 15.31
CA THR A 32 8.37 -11.16 15.49
C THR A 32 7.62 -10.40 16.61
N LEU A 33 6.38 -10.79 16.92
CA LEU A 33 5.53 -10.15 17.90
C LEU A 33 5.80 -10.57 19.34
N SER A 34 6.30 -11.80 19.57
CA SER A 34 6.67 -12.22 20.93
C SER A 34 7.75 -11.34 21.56
N CYS A 35 8.47 -10.55 20.74
CA CYS A 35 9.47 -9.58 21.17
C CYS A 35 9.03 -8.11 21.05
N ALA A 36 7.92 -7.78 20.38
CA ALA A 36 7.59 -6.40 20.00
C ALA A 36 6.10 -6.08 20.24
N CYS A 37 5.71 -6.01 21.51
CA CYS A 37 4.31 -5.95 21.92
C CYS A 37 3.57 -4.63 21.61
N LEU A 38 4.22 -3.62 21.01
CA LEU A 38 3.64 -2.27 20.83
C LEU A 38 4.10 -1.58 19.53
N SER A 39 4.45 -2.35 18.48
CA SER A 39 5.11 -1.79 17.29
C SER A 39 4.28 -1.87 16.00
N PRO A 40 3.64 -0.80 15.51
CA PRO A 40 2.94 -0.73 14.23
C PRO A 40 3.86 -1.04 13.02
N LYS A 41 3.23 -1.50 11.94
CA LYS A 41 3.90 -1.83 10.67
C LYS A 41 4.14 -0.56 9.86
N GLU A 42 5.40 -0.11 9.80
CA GLU A 42 5.80 1.13 9.11
C GLU A 42 5.84 0.92 7.59
N THR A 43 6.54 -0.13 7.13
CA THR A 43 6.64 -0.45 5.70
C THR A 43 6.57 -1.94 5.47
N VAL A 44 5.83 -2.33 4.42
CA VAL A 44 5.77 -3.71 3.93
C VAL A 44 6.12 -3.68 2.45
N HIS A 45 7.26 -4.26 2.08
CA HIS A 45 7.72 -4.32 0.70
C HIS A 45 7.76 -5.77 0.22
N VAL A 46 7.33 -5.98 -1.02
CA VAL A 46 7.43 -7.28 -1.70
C VAL A 46 8.34 -7.09 -2.89
N GLY A 47 9.51 -7.73 -2.84
CA GLY A 47 10.47 -7.78 -3.93
C GLY A 47 10.25 -9.03 -4.78
N ARG A 48 10.57 -8.94 -6.07
CA ARG A 48 10.63 -10.11 -6.93
C ARG A 48 11.92 -10.88 -6.60
N GLY A 49 11.75 -12.12 -6.13
CA GLY A 49 12.85 -13.02 -5.83
C GLY A 49 13.38 -13.70 -7.09
N ARG A 50 14.31 -14.64 -6.89
CA ARG A 50 14.87 -15.45 -7.97
C ARG A 50 13.76 -16.24 -8.67
N ALA A 51 13.78 -16.28 -10.01
CA ALA A 51 12.92 -17.16 -10.77
C ALA A 51 13.70 -18.42 -11.17
N ILE A 52 13.12 -19.61 -10.96
CA ILE A 52 13.72 -20.88 -11.38
C ILE A 52 12.97 -21.38 -12.61
N PRO A 53 13.65 -21.52 -13.76
CA PRO A 53 13.00 -22.00 -14.97
C PRO A 53 12.61 -23.47 -14.81
N ARG A 54 11.37 -23.77 -15.20
CA ARG A 54 10.79 -25.11 -15.28
C ARG A 54 10.53 -25.44 -16.73
N VAL A 55 11.17 -26.49 -17.20
CA VAL A 55 10.87 -27.08 -18.51
C VAL A 55 10.01 -28.31 -18.29
N TYR A 56 8.87 -28.40 -18.96
CA TYR A 56 8.02 -29.60 -18.91
C TYR A 56 7.56 -30.02 -20.30
N LYS A 57 7.37 -31.33 -20.45
CA LYS A 57 6.89 -31.93 -21.70
C LYS A 57 5.37 -31.80 -21.77
N GLY A 58 4.89 -31.15 -22.82
CA GLY A 58 3.48 -31.07 -23.20
C GLY A 58 3.06 -32.21 -24.12
N VAL A 59 1.83 -32.11 -24.61
CA VAL A 59 1.24 -33.09 -25.55
C VAL A 59 1.99 -33.06 -26.88
N ARG A 60 2.14 -34.22 -27.54
CA ARG A 60 2.82 -34.36 -28.85
C ARG A 60 4.21 -33.70 -28.91
N THR A 61 5.06 -34.03 -27.92
CA THR A 61 6.47 -33.59 -27.86
C THR A 61 6.71 -32.09 -27.80
N GLN A 62 5.68 -31.27 -27.56
CA GLN A 62 5.87 -29.85 -27.30
C GLN A 62 6.62 -29.64 -25.98
N ILE A 63 7.57 -28.71 -25.97
CA ILE A 63 8.32 -28.33 -24.76
C ILE A 63 7.77 -26.98 -24.31
N PHE A 64 7.27 -26.93 -23.08
CA PHE A 64 6.82 -25.68 -22.46
C PHE A 64 7.83 -25.23 -21.42
N MET A 65 8.06 -23.92 -21.38
CA MET A 65 8.87 -23.27 -20.37
C MET A 65 7.98 -22.36 -19.54
N ASP A 66 7.96 -22.61 -18.24
CA ASP A 66 7.30 -21.77 -17.26
C ASP A 66 8.27 -21.51 -16.10
N ASN A 67 8.15 -20.41 -15.38
CA ASN A 67 9.10 -20.05 -14.33
C ASN A 67 8.44 -20.19 -12.96
N TYR A 68 9.10 -20.89 -12.04
CA TYR A 68 8.75 -20.79 -10.62
C TYR A 68 9.16 -19.41 -10.12
N HIS A 69 8.17 -18.58 -9.80
CA HIS A 69 8.36 -17.24 -9.27
C HIS A 69 8.44 -17.27 -7.75
N TYR A 70 9.57 -16.85 -7.20
CA TYR A 70 9.72 -16.58 -5.78
C TYR A 70 9.60 -15.07 -5.53
N ALA A 71 9.23 -14.71 -4.30
CA ALA A 71 9.10 -13.33 -3.86
C ALA A 71 9.68 -13.20 -2.46
N ASP A 72 10.35 -12.07 -2.23
CA ASP A 72 10.96 -11.73 -0.94
C ASP A 72 10.06 -10.71 -0.25
N LEU A 73 9.78 -10.94 1.04
CA LEU A 73 8.91 -10.09 1.83
C LEU A 73 9.74 -9.39 2.91
N PHE A 74 9.65 -8.08 2.96
CA PHE A 74 10.30 -7.24 3.97
C PHE A 74 9.24 -6.49 4.77
N ILE A 75 9.26 -6.67 6.10
CA ILE A 75 8.38 -5.97 7.03
C ILE A 75 9.25 -5.18 7.99
N ARG A 76 9.01 -3.86 8.08
CA ARG A 76 9.59 -3.00 9.09
C ARG A 76 8.53 -2.66 10.13
N LEU A 77 8.82 -3.02 11.38
CA LEU A 77 8.03 -2.63 12.54
C LEU A 77 8.68 -1.38 13.17
N ARG A 78 7.85 -0.45 13.62
CA ARG A 78 8.27 0.75 14.36
C ARG A 78 7.51 0.78 15.66
N GLU A 79 8.15 1.14 16.76
CA GLU A 79 7.48 1.32 18.06
C GLU A 79 6.61 2.59 18.09
N GLY A 80 5.42 2.51 18.70
CA GLY A 80 4.50 3.64 18.90
C GLY A 80 3.08 3.37 18.42
N ASP A 81 2.23 4.40 18.34
CA ASP A 81 0.90 4.24 17.74
C ASP A 81 0.96 4.30 16.20
N PRO A 82 0.07 3.56 15.49
CA PRO A 82 -0.01 3.68 14.04
C PRO A 82 -0.34 5.13 13.64
N PRO A 83 0.23 5.63 12.53
CA PRO A 83 -0.08 6.97 12.06
C PRO A 83 -1.57 7.10 11.72
N GLU A 84 -2.20 8.21 12.11
CA GLU A 84 -3.63 8.46 11.86
C GLU A 84 -4.03 8.34 10.38
N VAL A 85 -3.10 8.63 9.48
CA VAL A 85 -3.28 8.55 8.02
C VAL A 85 -2.03 7.91 7.40
N TYR A 86 -2.16 6.68 6.92
CA TYR A 86 -1.02 5.95 6.34
C TYR A 86 -0.68 6.33 4.90
N HIS A 87 -1.68 6.61 4.07
CA HIS A 87 -1.47 7.09 2.71
C HIS A 87 -1.60 8.61 2.71
N PRO A 88 -0.56 9.38 2.32
CA PRO A 88 -0.71 10.81 2.15
C PRO A 88 -1.89 11.08 1.21
N ARG A 89 -2.72 12.06 1.58
CA ARG A 89 -3.97 12.38 0.88
C ARG A 89 -3.66 12.78 -0.55
N ASP A 90 -3.96 11.91 -1.51
CA ASP A 90 -4.02 12.31 -2.92
C ASP A 90 -5.30 13.11 -3.13
N VAL A 91 -5.30 14.37 -2.71
CA VAL A 91 -6.38 15.30 -3.04
C VAL A 91 -6.45 15.35 -4.56
N PRO A 92 -7.60 15.03 -5.20
CA PRO A 92 -7.69 15.08 -6.64
C PRO A 92 -7.40 16.51 -7.13
N ALA A 93 -6.74 16.65 -8.28
CA ALA A 93 -6.42 17.95 -8.87
C ALA A 93 -7.64 18.67 -9.48
N THR A 94 -8.84 18.18 -9.21
CA THR A 94 -10.11 18.74 -9.65
C THR A 94 -10.67 19.65 -8.57
N TRP A 95 -10.94 20.90 -8.92
CA TRP A 95 -11.53 21.90 -8.03
C TRP A 95 -13.00 21.62 -7.69
N THR A 96 -13.67 20.80 -8.49
CA THR A 96 -15.06 20.37 -8.24
C THR A 96 -15.07 19.26 -7.20
N LEU A 97 -15.69 19.53 -6.06
CA LEU A 97 -16.06 18.50 -5.11
C LEU A 97 -16.94 17.47 -5.82
N SER A 98 -16.65 16.18 -5.66
CA SER A 98 -17.61 15.15 -6.06
C SER A 98 -18.91 15.37 -5.27
N PRO A 99 -20.10 15.17 -5.87
CA PRO A 99 -21.38 15.30 -5.16
C PRO A 99 -21.45 14.46 -3.86
N ALA A 100 -20.61 13.44 -3.73
CA ALA A 100 -20.51 12.58 -2.55
C ALA A 100 -19.53 13.08 -1.46
N CYS A 101 -18.91 14.27 -1.62
CA CYS A 101 -17.98 14.82 -0.63
C CYS A 101 -18.76 15.40 0.57
N PRO A 102 -18.53 14.93 1.81
CA PRO A 102 -19.18 15.51 2.98
C PRO A 102 -18.61 16.90 3.30
N GLU A 103 -19.46 17.78 3.84
CA GLU A 103 -19.14 19.19 4.12
C GLU A 103 -17.92 19.40 5.03
N GLY A 104 -17.67 18.47 5.96
CA GLY A 104 -16.51 18.48 6.85
C GLY A 104 -15.22 17.90 6.26
N GLY A 105 -15.25 17.43 5.00
CA GLY A 105 -14.17 16.67 4.39
C GLY A 105 -14.07 15.24 4.94
N GLN A 106 -14.16 14.23 4.08
CA GLN A 106 -13.84 12.85 4.48
C GLN A 106 -12.33 12.68 4.52
N ARG A 107 -11.83 11.76 5.36
CA ARG A 107 -10.39 11.47 5.57
C ARG A 107 -9.61 11.03 4.31
N SER A 108 -10.24 11.00 3.12
CA SER A 108 -9.64 10.67 1.82
C SER A 108 -9.87 11.71 0.70
N TRP A 109 -10.81 12.64 0.84
CA TRP A 109 -11.20 13.57 -0.25
C TRP A 109 -10.60 14.98 -0.09
N GLY A 110 -10.04 15.29 1.09
CA GLY A 110 -9.63 16.66 1.46
C GLY A 110 -10.83 17.52 1.84
N SER A 111 -10.61 18.60 2.59
CA SER A 111 -11.64 19.62 2.79
C SER A 111 -11.73 20.53 1.57
N GLY A 112 -12.88 21.18 1.34
CA GLY A 112 -13.00 22.22 0.31
C GLY A 112 -11.96 23.34 0.47
N THR A 113 -11.56 23.63 1.72
CA THR A 113 -10.47 24.57 2.02
C THR A 113 -9.10 24.08 1.54
N ASP A 114 -8.80 22.79 1.73
CA ASP A 114 -7.53 22.19 1.29
C ASP A 114 -7.41 22.21 -0.24
N ILE A 115 -8.51 21.93 -0.94
CA ILE A 115 -8.58 21.97 -2.42
C ILE A 115 -8.37 23.40 -2.92
N LEU A 116 -9.04 24.38 -2.29
CA LEU A 116 -8.88 25.80 -2.62
C LEU A 116 -7.44 26.28 -2.40
N HIS A 117 -6.83 25.93 -1.27
CA HIS A 117 -5.43 26.30 -0.99
C HIS A 117 -4.46 25.66 -2.00
N ARG A 118 -4.68 24.41 -2.40
CA ARG A 118 -3.86 23.73 -3.41
C ARG A 118 -3.95 24.43 -4.77
N GLU A 119 -5.15 24.78 -5.20
CA GLU A 119 -5.35 25.49 -6.48
C GLU A 119 -4.81 26.92 -6.44
N LEU A 120 -4.96 27.65 -5.32
CA LEU A 120 -4.30 28.94 -5.15
C LEU A 120 -2.78 28.83 -5.27
N ASN A 121 -2.17 27.79 -4.68
CA ASN A 121 -0.74 27.54 -4.81
C ASN A 121 -0.35 27.16 -6.25
N ARG A 122 -1.20 26.39 -6.95
CA ARG A 122 -1.03 26.09 -8.38
C ARG A 122 -1.10 27.34 -9.23
N LEU A 123 -2.06 28.24 -8.97
CA LEU A 123 -2.21 29.55 -9.62
C LEU A 123 -0.95 30.40 -9.43
N ARG A 124 -0.51 30.54 -8.18
CA ARG A 124 0.66 31.35 -7.78
C ARG A 124 1.96 30.83 -8.34
N SER A 125 2.09 29.51 -8.49
CA SER A 125 3.29 28.88 -9.07
C SER A 125 3.30 28.83 -10.59
N ARG A 126 2.23 29.30 -11.27
CA ARG A 126 2.24 29.40 -12.74
C ARG A 126 3.31 30.41 -13.16
N ARG A 127 4.33 29.91 -13.85
CA ARG A 127 5.23 30.74 -14.65
C ARG A 127 4.67 30.84 -16.06
N LEU A 128 4.90 31.98 -16.71
CA LEU A 128 4.59 32.15 -18.13
C LEU A 128 5.37 31.09 -18.93
N LYS A 129 4.68 30.31 -19.76
CA LYS A 129 5.29 29.22 -20.54
C LYS A 129 6.27 29.72 -21.61
N SER A 130 6.05 30.94 -22.09
CA SER A 130 6.96 31.68 -22.94
C SER A 130 7.55 32.81 -22.11
N GLY A 131 8.86 32.74 -21.87
CA GLY A 131 9.59 33.78 -21.15
C GLY A 131 9.59 35.11 -21.87
N LEU A 132 9.80 36.17 -21.10
CA LEU A 132 10.86 37.12 -21.41
C LEU A 132 12.18 36.50 -20.97
#